data_AF-A0A392NL69-F1
#
_entry.id   AF-A0A392NL69-F1
#
_cell.length_a   1.000
_cell.length_b   1.000
_cell.length_c   1.000
_cell.angle_alpha   90.00
_cell.angle_beta   90.00
_cell.angle_gamma   90.00
#
_symmetry.space_group_name_H-M   'P 1'
#
loop_
_entity.id
_entity.type
_entity.pdbx_description
1 polymer ?
#
loop_
_entity_poly.entity_id
_entity_poly.type
_entity_poly.pdbx_seq_one_letter_code
_entity_poly.pdbx_strand_id
1 'polypeptide(L)'
;ENKNLTGTARYASVNTHLGIEQSRRDDLESLGYVLMYFLRGSLPWQGLKAGTKKQKYDKISEKKMATSIEALCKSYPSEFVSYFHYCRSLRFEDKPDYSYLKRLFRDLFIREGYQFDYVFDWTILKYPQISGSSRGRYKMMSNNGYSSTIAPLCSGF
;
A
#
# COMPACT_ATOMS: atom_id res chain seq x y z
N GLU A 1 14.84 9.26 26.77
CA GLU A 1 13.48 8.83 27.20
C GLU A 1 12.99 7.72 26.27
N ASN A 2 12.60 6.57 26.82
CA ASN A 2 12.11 5.42 26.03
C ASN A 2 10.62 5.63 25.71
N LYS A 3 10.28 6.31 24.61
CA LYS A 3 8.91 6.27 24.08
C LYS A 3 8.64 4.82 23.63
N ASN A 4 7.78 4.10 24.34
CA ASN A 4 7.35 2.76 23.94
C ASN A 4 6.71 2.83 22.55
N LEU A 5 7.10 1.94 21.63
CA LEU A 5 6.55 1.92 20.28
C LEU A 5 5.05 1.60 20.35
N THR A 6 4.21 2.62 20.13
CA THR A 6 2.75 2.48 20.11
C THR A 6 2.28 2.17 18.69
N GLY A 7 1.51 1.09 18.53
CA GLY A 7 0.90 0.71 17.25
C GLY A 7 1.36 -0.62 16.66
N THR A 8 0.83 -0.95 15.48
CA THR A 8 1.20 -2.18 14.77
C THR A 8 2.52 -1.97 14.02
N ALA A 9 3.61 -2.57 14.50
CA ALA A 9 4.96 -2.43 13.93
C ALA A 9 5.03 -2.60 12.39
N ARG A 10 4.14 -3.44 11.83
CA ARG A 10 4.02 -3.68 10.38
C ARG A 10 3.72 -2.39 9.61
N TYR A 11 2.84 -1.53 10.10
CA TYR A 11 2.39 -0.34 9.38
C TYR A 11 2.95 0.97 9.96
N ALA A 12 3.59 0.95 11.13
CA ALA A 12 4.21 2.14 11.71
C ALA A 12 5.23 2.81 10.76
N SER A 13 5.33 4.14 10.78
CA SER A 13 6.34 4.88 10.01
C SER A 13 7.77 4.52 10.45
N VAL A 14 8.77 4.83 9.61
CA VAL A 14 10.18 4.69 10.01
C VAL A 14 10.51 5.57 11.22
N ASN A 15 9.96 6.78 11.29
CA ASN A 15 10.17 7.69 12.43
C ASN A 15 9.65 7.09 13.75
N THR A 16 8.48 6.44 13.72
CA THR A 16 7.93 5.75 14.90
C THR A 16 8.88 4.67 15.41
N HIS A 17 9.54 3.93 14.50
CA HIS A 17 10.58 2.96 14.86
C HIS A 17 11.84 3.58 15.46
N LEU A 18 12.17 4.81 15.07
CA LEU A 18 13.29 5.57 15.63
C LEU A 18 12.94 6.30 16.94
N GLY A 19 11.73 6.10 17.48
CA GLY A 19 11.27 6.77 18.71
C GLY A 19 11.01 8.28 18.52
N ILE A 20 10.96 8.74 17.28
CA ILE A 20 10.61 10.13 16.95
C ILE A 20 9.11 10.29 17.16
N GLU A 21 8.71 11.46 17.67
CA GLU A 21 7.31 11.79 17.88
C GLU A 21 6.52 11.72 16.57
N GLN A 22 5.31 11.16 16.65
CA GLN A 22 4.44 11.00 15.50
C GLN A 22 3.73 12.31 15.18
N SER A 23 3.49 12.52 13.88
CA SER A 23 2.82 13.67 13.32
C SER A 23 1.97 13.25 12.10
N ARG A 24 1.35 14.22 11.42
CA ARG A 24 0.49 13.96 10.24
C ARG A 24 1.17 13.16 9.13
N ARG A 25 2.49 13.30 8.95
CA ARG A 25 3.26 12.56 7.92
C ARG A 25 3.36 11.07 8.24
N ASP A 26 3.36 10.71 9.52
CA ASP A 26 3.52 9.34 9.98
C ASP A 26 2.25 8.52 9.73
N ASP A 27 1.08 9.14 9.87
CA ASP A 27 -0.21 8.56 9.47
C ASP A 27 -0.26 8.32 7.95
N LEU A 28 0.22 9.26 7.14
CA LEU A 28 0.24 9.13 5.68
C LEU A 28 1.23 8.06 5.21
N GLU A 29 2.43 8.00 5.78
CA GLU A 29 3.38 6.92 5.49
C GLU A 29 2.79 5.56 5.85
N SER A 30 2.12 5.46 7.01
CA SER A 30 1.44 4.25 7.46
C SER A 30 0.32 3.82 6.50
N LEU A 31 -0.48 4.77 6.02
CA LEU A 31 -1.50 4.52 4.99
C LEU A 31 -0.86 3.99 3.69
N GLY A 32 0.28 4.55 3.27
CA GLY A 32 1.03 4.03 2.12
C GLY A 32 1.41 2.56 2.29
N TYR A 33 1.88 2.16 3.48
CA TYR A 33 2.18 0.75 3.77
C TYR A 33 0.94 -0.15 3.74
N VAL A 34 -0.22 0.34 4.18
CA VAL A 34 -1.49 -0.39 4.08
C VAL A 34 -1.91 -0.59 2.61
N LEU A 35 -1.81 0.45 1.79
CA LEU A 35 -2.11 0.36 0.36
C LEU A 35 -1.18 -0.63 -0.35
N MET A 36 0.13 -0.56 -0.08
CA MET A 36 1.08 -1.54 -0.63
C MET A 36 0.83 -2.95 -0.12
N TYR A 37 0.36 -3.12 1.12
CA TYR A 37 -0.03 -4.41 1.64
C TYR A 37 -1.20 -5.01 0.85
N PHE A 38 -2.24 -4.23 0.54
CA PHE A 38 -3.36 -4.71 -0.27
C PHE A 38 -2.91 -5.09 -1.69
N LEU A 39 -2.08 -4.28 -2.33
CA LEU A 39 -1.62 -4.54 -3.70
C LEU A 39 -0.62 -5.70 -3.81
N ARG A 40 0.18 -5.93 -2.78
CA ARG A 40 1.22 -6.98 -2.77
C ARG A 40 0.77 -8.27 -2.10
N GLY A 41 -0.30 -8.24 -1.30
CA GLY A 41 -0.66 -9.28 -0.34
C GLY A 41 0.30 -9.40 0.86
N SER A 42 1.54 -8.87 0.74
CA SER A 42 2.52 -8.86 1.83
C SER A 42 3.57 -7.74 1.69
N LEU A 43 4.11 -7.33 2.83
CA LEU A 43 5.19 -6.36 2.96
C LEU A 43 6.53 -7.08 3.22
N PRO A 44 7.66 -6.56 2.72
CA PRO A 44 8.99 -7.22 2.82
C PRO A 44 9.50 -7.48 4.24
N TRP A 45 8.91 -6.83 5.25
CA TRP A 45 9.22 -6.98 6.66
C TRP A 45 8.22 -7.87 7.43
N GLN A 46 7.38 -8.64 6.73
CA GLN A 46 6.53 -9.67 7.34
C GLN A 46 7.31 -10.98 7.57
N GLY A 47 6.83 -11.78 8.53
CA GLY A 47 7.37 -13.13 8.79
C GLY A 47 8.76 -13.19 9.45
N LEU A 48 9.34 -12.04 9.84
CA LEU A 48 10.65 -12.01 10.49
C LEU A 48 10.62 -12.70 11.85
N LYS A 49 11.53 -13.67 12.05
CA LYS A 49 11.69 -14.43 13.30
C LYS A 49 12.62 -13.69 14.27
N ALA A 50 12.26 -13.65 15.55
CA ALA A 50 13.06 -13.06 16.63
C ALA A 50 12.72 -13.73 17.97
N GLY A 51 13.67 -13.74 18.91
CA GLY A 51 13.49 -14.35 20.23
C GLY A 51 12.66 -13.49 21.19
N THR A 52 12.65 -12.17 21.01
CA THR A 52 11.85 -11.25 21.83
C THR A 52 11.04 -10.28 20.98
N LYS A 53 10.03 -9.64 21.59
CA LYS A 53 9.23 -8.60 20.91
C LYS A 53 10.10 -7.42 20.47
N LYS A 54 11.03 -6.97 21.32
CA LYS A 54 11.96 -5.87 21.01
C LYS A 54 12.81 -6.19 19.78
N GLN A 55 13.47 -7.35 19.78
CA GLN A 55 14.24 -7.81 18.62
C GLN A 55 13.40 -7.94 17.34
N LYS A 56 12.12 -8.32 17.46
CA LYS A 56 11.22 -8.37 16.31
C LYS A 56 10.97 -6.98 15.74
N TYR A 57 10.82 -5.97 16.60
CA TYR A 57 10.60 -4.59 16.20
C TYR A 57 11.86 -4.02 15.54
N ASP A 58 13.04 -4.26 16.14
CA ASP A 58 14.33 -3.85 15.60
C ASP A 58 14.54 -4.42 14.19
N LYS A 59 14.29 -5.73 13.99
CA LYS A 59 14.38 -6.37 12.66
C LYS A 59 13.39 -5.79 11.64
N ILE A 60 12.18 -5.44 12.06
CA ILE A 60 11.19 -4.80 11.17
C ILE A 60 11.69 -3.41 10.77
N SER A 61 12.19 -2.63 11.73
CA SER A 61 12.76 -1.30 11.51
C SER A 61 13.93 -1.35 10.53
N GLU A 62 14.91 -2.21 10.79
CA GLU A 62 16.07 -2.44 9.92
C GLU A 62 15.64 -2.80 8.50
N LYS A 63 14.69 -3.73 8.36
CA LYS A 63 14.19 -4.16 7.04
C LYS A 63 13.44 -3.04 6.31
N LYS A 64 12.70 -2.19 7.03
CA LYS A 64 12.03 -1.00 6.46
C LYS A 64 13.04 0.01 5.93
N MET A 65 14.08 0.32 6.70
CA MET A 65 15.13 1.26 6.30
C MET A 65 15.97 0.72 5.14
N ALA A 66 16.25 -0.58 5.11
CA ALA A 66 16.99 -1.22 4.03
C ALA A 66 16.19 -1.39 2.73
N THR A 67 14.86 -1.29 2.79
CA THR A 67 14.00 -1.41 1.60
C THR A 67 13.76 -0.02 1.01
N SER A 68 14.35 0.27 -0.16
CA SER A 68 14.07 1.52 -0.86
C SER A 68 12.60 1.61 -1.29
N ILE A 69 12.10 2.84 -1.50
CA ILE A 69 10.73 3.07 -1.99
C ILE A 69 10.55 2.39 -3.35
N GLU A 70 11.54 2.51 -4.23
CA GLU A 70 11.55 1.91 -5.57
C GLU A 70 11.48 0.38 -5.50
N ALA A 71 12.17 -0.24 -4.53
CA ALA A 71 12.10 -1.68 -4.32
C ALA A 71 10.73 -2.12 -3.76
N LEU A 72 10.17 -1.34 -2.83
CA LEU A 72 8.85 -1.61 -2.25
C LEU A 72 7.74 -1.55 -3.32
N CYS A 73 7.80 -0.54 -4.17
CA CYS A 73 6.81 -0.24 -5.20
C CYS A 73 7.14 -0.84 -6.58
N LYS A 74 8.20 -1.67 -6.68
CA LYS A 74 8.58 -2.30 -7.95
C LYS A 74 7.42 -3.07 -8.56
N SER A 75 7.19 -2.86 -9.85
CA SER A 75 6.09 -3.45 -10.64
C SER A 75 4.68 -2.94 -10.31
N TYR A 76 4.57 -1.86 -9.53
CA TYR A 76 3.31 -1.14 -9.29
C TYR A 76 3.37 0.26 -9.91
N PRO A 77 2.22 0.94 -10.11
CA PRO A 77 2.19 2.28 -10.69
C PRO A 77 3.09 3.28 -9.96
N SER A 78 3.75 4.16 -10.72
CA SER A 78 4.72 5.13 -10.18
C SER A 78 4.13 6.11 -9.16
N GLU A 79 2.81 6.28 -9.15
CA GLU A 79 2.07 7.11 -8.19
C GLU A 79 2.31 6.65 -6.74
N PHE A 80 2.55 5.36 -6.50
CA PHE A 80 2.92 4.85 -5.18
C PHE A 80 4.33 5.32 -4.76
N VAL A 81 5.28 5.34 -5.70
CA VAL A 81 6.62 5.89 -5.45
C VAL A 81 6.52 7.37 -5.12
N SER A 82 5.79 8.14 -5.93
CA SER A 82 5.54 9.57 -5.70
C SER A 82 4.83 9.84 -4.37
N TYR A 83 3.88 8.99 -3.97
CA TYR A 83 3.20 9.08 -2.68
C TYR A 83 4.18 8.96 -1.52
N PHE A 84 5.04 7.93 -1.51
CA PHE A 84 6.01 7.73 -0.42
C PHE A 84 7.07 8.82 -0.38
N HIS A 85 7.59 9.25 -1.54
CA HIS A 85 8.54 10.37 -1.60
C HIS A 85 7.92 11.64 -1.06
N TYR A 86 6.66 11.93 -1.39
CA TYR A 86 5.93 13.04 -0.81
C TYR A 86 5.83 12.93 0.72
N CYS A 87 5.38 11.79 1.24
CA CYS A 87 5.24 11.59 2.69
C CYS A 87 6.57 11.76 3.43
N ARG A 88 7.67 11.23 2.88
CA ARG A 88 9.02 11.36 3.48
C ARG A 88 9.63 12.75 3.33
N SER A 89 9.15 13.57 2.40
CA SER A 89 9.59 14.96 2.23
C SER A 89 8.99 15.92 3.27
N LEU A 90 7.88 15.52 3.92
CA LEU A 90 7.20 16.35 4.90
C LEU A 90 8.01 16.50 6.19
N ARG A 91 8.11 17.74 6.68
CA ARG A 91 8.60 18.06 8.02
C ARG A 91 7.55 17.72 9.07
N PHE A 92 7.97 17.70 10.34
CA PHE A 92 7.11 17.32 11.46
C PHE A 92 5.83 18.18 11.56
N GLU A 93 5.96 19.50 11.36
CA GLU A 93 4.84 20.44 11.49
C GLU A 93 4.11 20.71 10.17
N ASP A 94 4.57 20.13 9.05
CA ASP A 94 3.98 20.42 7.74
C ASP A 94 2.53 19.95 7.68
N LYS A 95 1.69 20.74 7.01
CA LYS A 95 0.33 20.35 6.66
C LYS A 95 0.37 19.63 5.31
N PRO A 96 0.02 18.33 5.24
CA PRO A 96 0.02 17.62 3.97
C PRO A 96 -0.98 18.21 2.97
N ASP A 97 -0.59 18.22 1.70
CA ASP A 97 -1.46 18.46 0.55
C ASP A 97 -2.20 17.17 0.21
N TYR A 98 -3.26 16.91 0.97
CA TYR A 98 -4.15 15.77 0.74
C TYR A 98 -4.79 15.81 -0.66
N SER A 99 -4.95 16.98 -1.26
CA SER A 99 -5.53 17.12 -2.60
C SER A 99 -4.58 16.60 -3.66
N TYR A 100 -3.28 16.89 -3.55
CA TYR A 100 -2.25 16.29 -4.38
C TYR A 100 -2.23 14.76 -4.27
N LEU A 101 -2.20 14.23 -3.04
CA LEU A 101 -2.17 12.77 -2.82
C LEU A 101 -3.39 12.05 -3.40
N LYS A 102 -4.59 12.61 -3.22
CA LYS A 102 -5.81 12.09 -3.85
C LYS A 102 -5.77 12.16 -5.37
N ARG A 103 -5.20 13.25 -5.91
CA ARG A 103 -5.09 13.47 -7.36
C ARG A 103 -4.19 12.43 -8.02
N LEU A 104 -3.06 12.07 -7.40
CA LEU A 104 -2.19 10.99 -7.91
C LEU A 104 -2.99 9.73 -8.24
N PHE A 105 -3.73 9.20 -7.26
CA PHE A 105 -4.48 7.97 -7.45
C PHE A 105 -5.73 8.15 -8.32
N ARG A 106 -6.40 9.29 -8.27
CA ARG A 106 -7.56 9.58 -9.13
C ARG A 106 -7.16 9.63 -10.60
N ASP A 107 -6.07 10.31 -10.92
CA ASP A 107 -5.64 10.47 -12.31
C ASP A 107 -5.12 9.14 -12.86
N LEU A 108 -4.43 8.33 -12.03
CA LEU A 108 -4.12 6.93 -12.33
C LEU A 108 -5.40 6.11 -12.60
N PHE A 109 -6.39 6.20 -11.73
CA PHE A 109 -7.66 5.46 -11.85
C PHE A 109 -8.38 5.77 -13.17
N ILE A 110 -8.42 7.04 -13.55
CA ILE A 110 -9.00 7.49 -14.83
C ILE A 110 -8.17 6.97 -16.02
N ARG A 111 -6.84 7.04 -15.94
CA ARG A 111 -5.94 6.57 -17.02
C ARG A 111 -6.07 5.07 -17.28
N GLU A 112 -6.26 4.27 -16.23
CA GLU A 112 -6.52 2.83 -16.35
C GLU A 112 -7.94 2.51 -16.85
N GLY A 113 -8.81 3.53 -17.02
CA GLY A 113 -10.17 3.36 -17.54
C GLY A 113 -11.17 2.82 -16.53
N TYR A 114 -10.86 2.88 -15.23
CA TYR A 114 -11.79 2.43 -14.19
C TYR A 114 -12.95 3.41 -14.01
N GLN A 115 -14.10 2.88 -13.62
CA GLN A 115 -15.29 3.65 -13.27
C GLN A 115 -15.49 3.70 -11.77
N PHE A 116 -15.88 4.86 -11.25
CA PHE A 116 -16.15 5.03 -9.83
C PHE A 116 -17.59 4.59 -9.51
N ASP A 117 -17.83 3.29 -9.59
CA ASP A 117 -19.14 2.62 -9.48
C ASP A 117 -19.39 1.97 -8.11
N TYR A 118 -18.43 2.10 -7.18
CA TYR A 118 -18.44 1.46 -5.86
C TYR A 118 -18.49 -0.08 -5.90
N VAL A 119 -18.08 -0.69 -7.02
CA VAL A 119 -17.91 -2.14 -7.15
C VAL A 119 -16.49 -2.50 -6.73
N PHE A 120 -16.37 -3.25 -5.64
CA PHE A 120 -15.10 -3.73 -5.10
C PHE A 120 -14.98 -5.24 -5.32
N ASP A 121 -13.78 -5.81 -5.16
CA ASP A 121 -13.55 -7.25 -5.32
C ASP A 121 -14.55 -8.10 -4.51
N TRP A 122 -14.83 -7.70 -3.27
CA TRP A 122 -15.78 -8.42 -2.40
C TRP A 122 -17.26 -8.19 -2.74
N THR A 123 -17.63 -7.19 -3.54
CA THR A 123 -19.02 -7.00 -3.97
C THR A 123 -19.35 -7.94 -5.14
N ILE A 124 -18.39 -8.17 -6.04
CA ILE A 124 -18.53 -9.12 -7.16
C ILE A 124 -18.69 -10.55 -6.64
N LEU A 125 -17.88 -10.94 -5.64
CA LEU A 125 -17.95 -12.27 -5.03
C LEU A 125 -19.31 -12.57 -4.38
N LYS A 126 -20.00 -11.54 -3.88
CA LYS A 126 -21.31 -11.69 -3.21
C LYS A 126 -22.49 -11.66 -4.17
N TYR A 127 -22.35 -11.02 -5.33
CA TYR A 127 -23.44 -10.85 -6.29
C TYR A 127 -22.96 -11.16 -7.72
N PRO A 128 -22.77 -12.45 -8.06
CA PRO A 128 -22.32 -12.87 -9.41
C PRO A 128 -23.26 -12.46 -10.55
N GLN A 129 -24.48 -12.01 -10.22
CA GLN A 129 -25.50 -11.61 -11.18
C GLN A 129 -25.35 -10.14 -11.66
N ILE A 130 -24.56 -9.31 -10.96
CA ILE A 130 -24.35 -7.90 -11.33
C ILE A 130 -23.48 -7.77 -12.60
N SER A 131 -22.69 -8.80 -12.94
CA SER A 131 -21.92 -8.86 -14.19
C SER A 131 -22.78 -9.17 -15.44
N GLY A 132 -24.10 -9.32 -15.31
CA GLY A 132 -24.99 -9.73 -16.40
C GLY A 132 -25.52 -8.64 -17.33
N SER A 133 -25.55 -7.36 -16.91
CA SER A 133 -26.21 -6.28 -17.67
C SER A 133 -25.41 -4.99 -17.70
N SER A 134 -24.22 -5.05 -18.29
CA SER A 134 -23.54 -3.93 -18.96
C SER A 134 -22.35 -4.50 -19.73
N ARG A 135 -22.62 -5.10 -20.89
CA ARG A 135 -21.58 -5.48 -21.86
C ARG A 135 -20.95 -4.23 -22.48
N GLY A 136 -20.16 -3.52 -21.69
CA GLY A 136 -19.08 -2.65 -22.15
C GLY A 136 -17.77 -3.43 -22.15
N ARG A 137 -17.60 -4.32 -23.13
CA ARG A 137 -16.31 -4.81 -23.68
C ARG A 137 -15.09 -4.76 -22.71
N TYR A 138 -15.01 -5.67 -21.74
CA TYR A 138 -13.70 -6.15 -21.27
C TYR A 138 -13.06 -6.94 -22.42
N LYS A 139 -12.32 -6.25 -23.28
CA LYS A 139 -11.55 -6.87 -24.35
C LYS A 139 -10.33 -7.53 -23.69
N MET A 140 -10.48 -8.80 -23.31
CA MET A 140 -9.33 -9.69 -23.17
C MET A 140 -8.63 -9.77 -24.53
N MET A 141 -7.59 -8.97 -24.73
CA MET A 141 -6.65 -9.18 -25.82
C MET A 141 -5.65 -10.24 -25.39
N SER A 142 -5.91 -11.48 -25.78
CA SER A 142 -4.85 -12.49 -25.92
C SER A 142 -4.24 -12.32 -27.31
N ASN A 143 -3.03 -11.76 -27.35
CA ASN A 143 -1.93 -12.31 -28.15
C ASN A 143 -0.62 -11.56 -27.86
N ASN A 144 0.42 -12.35 -27.60
CA ASN A 144 1.80 -12.03 -27.26
C ASN A 144 2.10 -11.61 -25.81
N GLY A 145 2.41 -12.62 -24.98
CA GLY A 145 3.67 -12.61 -24.25
C GLY A 145 3.70 -12.09 -22.82
N TYR A 146 2.56 -11.86 -22.15
CA TYR A 146 2.58 -11.46 -20.74
C TYR A 146 1.79 -12.43 -19.86
N SER A 147 2.52 -13.02 -18.91
CA SER A 147 2.01 -13.89 -17.85
C SER A 147 0.94 -13.16 -17.06
N SER A 148 -0.32 -13.56 -17.27
CA SER A 148 -1.47 -13.13 -16.48
C SER A 148 -1.43 -13.85 -15.13
N THR A 149 -0.67 -13.32 -14.18
CA THR A 149 -0.94 -13.57 -12.76
C THR A 149 -2.05 -12.63 -12.32
N ILE A 150 -3.30 -13.02 -12.56
CA ILE A 150 -4.37 -12.68 -11.63
C ILE A 150 -3.99 -13.40 -10.35
N ALA A 151 -3.39 -12.69 -9.39
CA ALA A 151 -3.14 -13.25 -8.09
C ALA A 151 -4.51 -13.57 -7.46
N PRO A 152 -4.78 -14.84 -7.09
CA PRO A 152 -5.97 -15.16 -6.32
C PRO A 152 -5.76 -14.59 -4.92
N LEU A 153 -6.29 -13.40 -4.66
CA LEU A 153 -6.36 -12.87 -3.30
C LEU A 153 -7.55 -13.53 -2.61
N CYS A 154 -7.24 -14.25 -1.54
CA CYS A 154 -8.15 -14.78 -0.52
C CYS A 154 -9.05 -15.97 -0.92
N SER A 155 -8.43 -17.15 -1.03
CA SER A 155 -9.04 -18.39 -0.55
C SER A 155 -8.34 -18.80 0.75
N GLY A 156 -8.92 -18.43 1.89
CA GLY A 156 -8.38 -18.78 3.21
C GLY A 156 -8.88 -17.86 4.33
N PHE A 157 -10.15 -18.00 4.68
CA PHE A 157 -10.56 -18.00 6.08
C PHE A 157 -10.69 -19.47 6.51
#